data_AF-A0AAU0Y361-F1
#
_entry.id   AF-A0AAU0Y361-F1
#
_cell.length_a   1.000
_cell.length_b   1.000
_cell.length_c   1.000
_cell.angle_alpha   90.00
_cell.angle_beta   90.00
_cell.angle_gamma   90.00
#
_symmetry.space_group_name_H-M   'P 1'
#
loop_
_entity.id
_entity.type
_entity.pdbx_description
1 polymer ?
#
loop_
_entity_poly.entity_id
_entity_poly.type
_entity_poly.pdbx_seq_one_letter_code
_entity_poly.pdbx_strand_id
1 'polypeptide(L)'
;MTPTTTLTHPAPAAPTDRSDLVHDIRLRTAAGTGNPAQDVPQLLAQIELLQQRLAAAEAVLPGITQLTPGEPVELTIYRAEYEEGQLPLGLYTNRDAARAHGEDLITREGTPDGTTLTWTTDFDDDEAIEELTVVGPAGDECSPTGYLVTPLTLTAVYDPEAEE
;
A
#
# COMPACT_ATOMS: atom_id res chain seq x y z
N MET A 1 -5.38 7.53 -30.69
CA MET A 1 -6.50 7.28 -29.75
C MET A 1 -6.24 5.94 -29.10
N THR A 2 -5.56 5.94 -27.96
CA THR A 2 -5.20 4.74 -27.20
C THR A 2 -6.33 4.41 -26.22
N PRO A 3 -6.75 3.14 -26.11
CA PRO A 3 -7.79 2.76 -25.16
C PRO A 3 -7.25 2.86 -23.73
N THR A 4 -7.95 3.62 -22.90
CA THR A 4 -7.76 3.66 -21.44
C THR A 4 -8.11 2.29 -20.88
N THR A 5 -7.10 1.48 -20.53
CA THR A 5 -7.31 0.30 -19.72
C THR A 5 -7.51 0.75 -18.27
N THR A 6 -8.77 0.91 -17.88
CA THR A 6 -9.14 1.09 -16.48
C THR A 6 -8.75 -0.17 -15.71
N LEU A 7 -7.74 -0.06 -14.84
CA LEU A 7 -7.44 -1.04 -13.80
C LEU A 7 -8.63 -1.12 -12.85
N THR A 8 -9.58 -2.01 -13.14
CA THR A 8 -10.64 -2.36 -12.21
C THR A 8 -10.01 -3.21 -11.11
N HIS A 9 -9.59 -2.57 -10.03
CA HIS A 9 -9.38 -3.27 -8.77
C HIS A 9 -10.74 -3.90 -8.41
N PRO A 10 -10.85 -5.23 -8.26
CA PRO A 10 -12.08 -5.80 -7.73
C PRO A 10 -12.25 -5.22 -6.34
N ALA A 11 -13.27 -4.37 -6.17
CA ALA A 11 -13.66 -3.91 -4.86
C ALA A 11 -13.82 -5.17 -3.99
N PRO A 12 -13.10 -5.31 -2.87
CA PRO A 12 -13.45 -6.34 -1.91
C PRO A 12 -14.94 -6.19 -1.63
N ALA A 13 -15.67 -7.31 -1.62
CA ALA A 13 -17.11 -7.35 -1.39
C ALA A 13 -17.49 -6.30 -0.35
N ALA A 14 -18.41 -5.41 -0.72
CA ALA A 14 -18.78 -4.23 0.06
C ALA A 14 -18.80 -4.60 1.56
N PRO A 15 -18.07 -3.88 2.42
CA PRO A 15 -18.10 -4.16 3.84
C PRO A 15 -19.56 -4.06 4.25
N THR A 16 -20.15 -5.17 4.70
CA THR A 16 -21.40 -5.14 5.47
C THR A 16 -21.20 -4.05 6.51
N ASP A 17 -22.05 -3.04 6.50
CA ASP A 17 -21.86 -1.82 7.28
C ASP A 17 -21.54 -2.21 8.74
N ARG A 18 -20.35 -1.79 9.16
CA ARG A 18 -19.63 -2.30 10.33
C ARG A 18 -20.38 -2.01 11.64
N SER A 19 -21.16 -0.94 11.63
CA SER A 19 -22.02 -0.53 12.74
C SER A 19 -23.29 -1.39 12.83
N ASP A 20 -23.68 -2.07 11.75
CA ASP A 20 -24.96 -2.76 11.67
C ASP A 20 -24.96 -4.10 12.41
N LEU A 21 -23.88 -4.89 12.38
CA LEU A 21 -23.90 -6.23 12.99
C LEU A 21 -24.08 -6.18 14.52
N VAL A 22 -23.28 -5.37 15.21
CA VAL A 22 -23.36 -5.23 16.68
C VAL A 22 -24.67 -4.55 17.07
N HIS A 23 -25.10 -3.54 16.30
CA HIS A 23 -26.36 -2.84 16.53
C HIS A 23 -27.56 -3.79 16.35
N ASP A 24 -27.58 -4.58 15.28
CA ASP A 24 -28.62 -5.56 14.98
C ASP A 24 -28.71 -6.66 16.04
N ILE A 25 -27.57 -7.20 16.48
CA ILE A 25 -27.54 -8.20 17.56
C ILE A 25 -28.10 -7.59 18.86
N ARG A 26 -27.74 -6.34 19.17
CA ARG A 26 -28.30 -5.62 20.33
C ARG A 26 -29.80 -5.42 20.20
N LEU A 27 -30.29 -5.00 19.04
CA LEU A 27 -31.73 -4.83 18.78
C LEU A 27 -32.49 -6.15 18.93
N ARG A 28 -32.00 -7.24 18.35
CA ARG A 28 -32.64 -8.57 18.49
C ARG A 28 -32.63 -9.04 19.94
N THR A 29 -31.52 -8.85 20.64
CA THR A 29 -31.41 -9.23 22.05
C THR A 29 -32.37 -8.42 22.93
N ALA A 30 -32.49 -7.10 22.70
CA ALA A 30 -33.45 -6.24 23.39
C ALA A 30 -34.91 -6.63 23.09
N ALA A 31 -35.20 -7.10 21.87
CA ALA A 31 -36.49 -7.63 21.47
C ALA A 31 -36.75 -9.08 21.96
N GLY A 32 -35.79 -9.72 22.64
CA GLY A 32 -35.88 -11.12 23.08
C GLY A 32 -35.82 -12.14 21.94
N THR A 33 -35.44 -11.72 20.74
CA THR A 33 -35.30 -12.55 19.52
C THR A 33 -33.85 -12.88 19.18
N GLY A 34 -32.91 -12.53 20.06
CA GLY A 34 -31.49 -12.86 19.92
C GLY A 34 -31.28 -14.38 19.91
N ASN A 35 -30.30 -14.83 19.13
CA ASN A 35 -29.93 -16.24 19.05
C ASN A 35 -28.43 -16.37 19.33
N PRO A 36 -28.02 -16.60 20.59
CA PRO A 36 -26.61 -16.64 20.95
C PRO A 36 -25.83 -17.73 20.21
N ALA A 37 -26.48 -18.82 19.82
CA ALA A 37 -25.84 -19.89 19.04
C ALA A 37 -25.45 -19.44 17.62
N GLN A 38 -26.08 -18.39 17.10
CA GLN A 38 -25.75 -17.79 15.80
C GLN A 38 -24.97 -16.47 15.97
N ASP A 39 -25.39 -15.62 16.89
CA ASP A 39 -24.85 -14.27 17.06
C ASP A 39 -23.39 -14.30 17.56
N VAL A 40 -23.04 -15.23 18.46
CA VAL A 40 -21.66 -15.33 18.99
C VAL A 40 -20.66 -15.77 17.92
N PRO A 41 -20.88 -16.85 17.14
CA PRO A 41 -19.99 -17.19 16.04
C PRO A 41 -19.85 -16.10 14.98
N GLN A 42 -20.93 -15.37 14.68
CA GLN A 42 -20.88 -14.24 13.73
C GLN A 42 -19.98 -13.11 14.23
N LEU A 43 -20.09 -12.75 15.52
CA LEU A 43 -19.21 -11.75 16.13
C LEU A 43 -17.75 -12.19 16.13
N LEU A 44 -17.46 -13.46 16.44
CA LEU A 44 -16.10 -13.98 16.41
C LEU A 44 -15.49 -13.94 15.01
N ALA A 45 -16.23 -14.37 13.99
CA ALA A 45 -15.78 -14.28 12.60
C ALA A 45 -15.49 -12.83 12.18
N GLN A 46 -16.33 -11.89 12.62
CA GLN A 46 -16.12 -10.47 12.34
C GLN A 46 -14.87 -9.91 13.05
N ILE A 47 -14.63 -10.30 14.31
CA ILE A 47 -13.42 -9.92 15.05
C ILE A 47 -12.18 -10.45 14.34
N GLU A 48 -12.19 -11.70 13.91
CA GLU A 48 -11.06 -12.31 13.19
C GLU A 48 -10.77 -11.56 11.89
N LEU A 49 -11.80 -11.24 11.11
CA LEU A 49 -11.66 -10.43 9.90
C LEU A 49 -11.07 -9.04 10.20
N LEU A 50 -11.51 -8.37 11.28
CA LEU A 50 -10.98 -7.06 11.66
C LEU A 50 -9.51 -7.15 12.08
N GLN A 51 -9.14 -8.19 12.83
CA GLN A 51 -7.75 -8.44 13.21
C GLN A 51 -6.87 -8.69 11.99
N GLN A 52 -7.35 -9.48 11.01
CA GLN A 52 -6.63 -9.69 9.74
C GLN A 52 -6.45 -8.38 8.97
N ARG A 53 -7.47 -7.53 8.90
CA ARG A 53 -7.39 -6.23 8.21
C ARG A 53 -6.43 -5.25 8.91
N LEU A 54 -6.44 -5.20 10.24
CA LEU A 54 -5.51 -4.38 11.01
C LEU A 54 -4.07 -4.88 10.85
N ALA A 55 -3.85 -6.19 10.90
CA ALA A 55 -2.54 -6.78 10.66
C ALA A 55 -2.02 -6.49 9.24
N ALA A 56 -2.89 -6.55 8.22
CA ALA A 56 -2.54 -6.18 6.85
C ALA A 56 -2.19 -4.69 6.73
N ALA A 57 -2.93 -3.80 7.41
CA ALA A 57 -2.63 -2.38 7.42
C ALA A 57 -1.27 -2.09 8.09
N GLU A 58 -1.02 -2.69 9.26
CA GLU A 58 0.24 -2.56 10.00
C GLU A 58 1.44 -3.12 9.21
N ALA A 59 1.24 -4.21 8.45
CA ALA A 59 2.28 -4.77 7.59
C ALA A 59 2.65 -3.86 6.42
N VAL A 60 1.69 -3.07 5.91
CA VAL A 60 1.92 -2.10 4.82
C VAL A 60 2.47 -0.79 5.35
N LEU A 61 2.01 -0.35 6.52
CA LEU A 61 2.39 0.93 7.13
C LEU A 61 2.60 0.73 8.63
N PRO A 62 3.83 0.35 9.05
CA PRO A 62 4.14 0.10 10.45
C PRO A 62 3.80 1.30 11.34
N GLY A 63 3.20 1.05 12.52
CA GLY A 63 2.80 2.06 13.47
C GLY A 63 1.43 2.69 13.23
N ILE A 64 0.79 2.45 12.07
CA ILE A 64 -0.48 3.11 11.72
C ILE A 64 -1.63 2.73 12.66
N THR A 65 -1.59 1.54 13.26
CA THR A 65 -2.63 1.10 14.21
C THR A 65 -2.39 1.60 15.63
N GLN A 66 -1.25 2.26 15.88
CA GLN A 66 -0.81 2.74 17.18
C GLN A 66 -0.82 4.26 17.29
N LEU A 67 -1.45 4.95 16.32
CA LEU A 67 -1.56 6.41 16.33
C LEU A 67 -2.33 6.88 17.58
N THR A 68 -1.61 7.51 18.51
CA THR A 68 -2.22 8.25 19.62
C THR A 68 -2.58 9.66 19.14
N PRO A 69 -3.79 10.17 19.44
CA PRO A 69 -4.14 11.55 19.14
C PRO A 69 -3.09 12.55 19.66
N GLY A 70 -2.62 13.43 18.78
CA GLY A 70 -1.61 14.46 19.10
C GLY A 70 -0.17 13.96 19.27
N GLU A 71 0.08 12.65 19.16
CA GLU A 71 1.44 12.10 19.21
C GLU A 71 2.00 11.98 17.78
N PRO A 72 3.17 12.61 17.49
CA PRO A 72 3.82 12.46 16.20
C PRO A 72 4.32 11.04 15.98
N VAL A 73 4.05 10.49 14.80
CA VAL A 73 4.57 9.20 14.34
C VAL A 73 5.31 9.39 13.04
N GLU A 74 6.50 8.79 12.93
CA GLU A 74 7.27 8.77 11.70
C GLU A 74 6.82 7.60 10.82
N LEU A 75 6.53 7.92 9.55
CA LEU A 75 6.09 6.99 8.53
C LEU A 75 7.04 7.08 7.34
N THR A 76 7.47 5.94 6.82
CA THR A 76 8.20 5.90 5.56
C THR A 76 7.22 5.74 4.41
N ILE A 77 7.29 6.67 3.45
CA ILE A 77 6.66 6.51 2.14
C ILE A 77 7.73 6.47 1.06
N TYR A 78 7.38 6.05 -0.13
CA TYR A 78 8.30 5.88 -1.25
C TYR A 78 7.83 6.76 -2.40
N ARG A 79 8.69 7.65 -2.86
CA ARG A 79 8.46 8.48 -4.05
C ARG A 79 9.07 7.79 -5.25
N ALA A 80 8.24 7.47 -6.23
CA ALA A 80 8.72 7.09 -7.56
C ALA A 80 8.91 8.37 -8.39
N GLU A 81 10.05 8.51 -9.03
CA GLU A 81 10.37 9.67 -9.89
C GLU A 81 11.19 9.26 -11.10
N TYR A 82 11.20 10.13 -12.11
CA TYR A 82 12.11 10.05 -13.24
C TYR A 82 13.19 11.13 -13.06
N GLU A 83 14.46 10.74 -13.07
CA GLU A 83 15.62 11.58 -12.79
C GLU A 83 15.66 12.81 -13.72
N GLU A 84 15.38 12.59 -15.02
CA GLU A 84 15.36 13.67 -15.99
C GLU A 84 14.22 14.66 -15.68
N GLY A 85 14.60 15.82 -15.17
CA GLY A 85 13.66 16.87 -14.78
C GLY A 85 12.98 16.66 -13.43
N GLN A 86 13.41 15.67 -12.63
CA GLN A 86 12.87 15.36 -11.30
C GLN A 86 11.35 15.21 -11.32
N LEU A 87 10.83 14.46 -12.29
CA LEU A 87 9.39 14.34 -12.51
C LEU A 87 8.79 13.34 -11.49
N PRO A 88 7.94 13.79 -10.55
CA PRO A 88 7.28 12.86 -9.63
C PRO A 88 6.27 12.00 -10.39
N LEU A 89 6.41 10.68 -10.26
CA LEU A 89 5.50 9.70 -10.87
C LEU A 89 4.41 9.27 -9.89
N GLY A 90 4.71 9.27 -8.59
CA GLY A 90 3.75 8.99 -7.54
C GLY A 90 4.36 8.86 -6.14
N LEU A 91 3.50 8.80 -5.13
CA LEU A 91 3.84 8.48 -3.75
C LEU A 91 3.15 7.18 -3.34
N TYR A 92 3.89 6.32 -2.65
CA TYR A 92 3.46 4.97 -2.30
C TYR A 92 3.76 4.71 -0.83
N THR A 93 2.86 4.02 -0.13
CA THR A 93 3.13 3.53 1.23
C THR A 93 3.96 2.25 1.24
N ASN A 94 4.25 1.67 0.07
CA ASN A 94 4.97 0.42 -0.10
C ASN A 94 6.06 0.58 -1.17
N ARG A 95 7.30 0.20 -0.83
CA ARG A 95 8.47 0.16 -1.71
C ARG A 95 8.21 -0.62 -3.00
N ASP A 96 7.65 -1.82 -2.88
CA ASP A 96 7.40 -2.71 -4.02
C ASP A 96 6.36 -2.13 -4.98
N ALA A 97 5.40 -1.36 -4.47
CA ALA A 97 4.42 -0.68 -5.32
C ALA A 97 5.06 0.48 -6.10
N ALA A 98 6.00 1.21 -5.49
CA ALA A 98 6.78 2.24 -6.19
C ALA A 98 7.67 1.60 -7.28
N ARG A 99 8.35 0.50 -6.94
CA ARG A 99 9.18 -0.27 -7.88
C ARG A 99 8.37 -0.79 -9.07
N ALA A 100 7.25 -1.44 -8.80
CA ALA A 100 6.37 -1.98 -9.83
C ALA A 100 5.89 -0.89 -10.81
N HIS A 101 5.64 0.34 -10.34
CA HIS A 101 5.30 1.42 -11.24
C HIS A 101 6.46 1.78 -12.20
N GLY A 102 7.70 1.87 -11.71
CA GLY A 102 8.87 2.09 -12.56
C GLY A 102 9.06 0.96 -13.59
N GLU A 103 8.93 -0.29 -13.16
CA GLU A 103 9.02 -1.47 -14.01
C GLU A 103 7.94 -1.50 -15.11
N ASP A 104 6.71 -1.13 -14.77
CA ASP A 104 5.60 -1.03 -15.74
C ASP A 104 5.88 0.07 -16.79
N LEU A 105 6.45 1.20 -16.37
CA LEU A 105 6.78 2.30 -17.27
C LEU A 105 7.88 1.92 -18.26
N ILE A 106 9.01 1.37 -17.78
CA ILE A 106 10.10 0.96 -18.67
C ILE A 106 9.69 -0.16 -19.62
N THR A 107 8.88 -1.12 -19.14
CA THR A 107 8.35 -2.20 -19.99
C THR A 107 7.47 -1.65 -21.10
N ARG A 108 6.70 -0.60 -20.82
CA ARG A 108 5.84 0.07 -21.81
C ARG A 108 6.63 0.91 -22.82
N GLU A 109 7.76 1.47 -22.42
CA GLU A 109 8.68 2.21 -23.32
C GLU A 109 9.40 1.27 -24.30
N GLY A 110 9.61 0.02 -23.88
CA GLY A 110 10.16 -1.05 -24.70
C GLY A 110 11.56 -1.44 -24.25
N THR A 111 11.64 -2.56 -23.52
CA THR A 111 12.90 -3.19 -23.14
C THR A 111 13.34 -4.21 -24.19
N PRO A 112 14.62 -4.30 -24.55
CA PRO A 112 15.11 -5.34 -25.47
C PRO A 112 14.82 -6.77 -24.98
N ASP A 113 14.60 -7.69 -25.93
CA ASP A 113 14.36 -9.09 -25.58
C ASP A 113 15.54 -9.70 -24.82
N GLY A 114 15.24 -10.45 -23.76
CA GLY A 114 16.24 -11.12 -22.94
C GLY A 114 16.91 -10.24 -21.89
N THR A 115 16.49 -8.98 -21.72
CA THR A 115 16.95 -8.14 -20.60
C THR A 115 16.21 -8.48 -19.30
N THR A 116 16.86 -8.23 -18.17
CA THR A 116 16.26 -8.32 -16.84
C THR A 116 16.24 -6.94 -16.18
N LEU A 117 15.21 -6.66 -15.40
CA LEU A 117 15.08 -5.44 -14.59
C LEU A 117 15.63 -5.69 -13.19
N THR A 118 16.44 -4.76 -12.67
CA THR A 118 16.97 -4.84 -11.31
C THR A 118 16.96 -3.48 -10.65
N TRP A 119 16.67 -3.44 -9.36
CA TRP A 119 16.86 -2.24 -8.53
C TRP A 119 18.23 -2.27 -7.89
N THR A 120 18.98 -1.18 -8.03
CA THR A 120 20.31 -1.01 -7.47
C THR A 120 20.34 0.19 -6.55
N THR A 121 21.05 0.08 -5.43
CA THR A 121 21.32 1.20 -4.53
C THR A 121 22.79 1.57 -4.60
N ASP A 122 23.09 2.86 -4.46
CA ASP A 122 24.48 3.33 -4.34
C ASP A 122 25.09 2.97 -2.97
N PHE A 123 24.24 2.75 -1.97
CA PHE A 123 24.63 2.40 -0.61
C PHE A 123 23.79 1.24 -0.09
N ASP A 124 24.39 0.40 0.77
CA ASP A 124 23.69 -0.67 1.49
C ASP A 124 23.02 -0.07 2.74
N ASP A 125 22.01 0.76 2.49
CA ASP A 125 21.21 1.46 3.49
C ASP A 125 19.72 1.39 3.11
N ASP A 126 18.85 1.21 4.09
CA ASP A 126 17.40 1.15 3.90
C ASP A 126 16.81 2.51 3.50
N GLU A 127 17.54 3.60 3.76
CA GLU A 127 17.20 4.96 3.31
C GLU A 127 17.81 5.33 1.95
N ALA A 128 18.55 4.41 1.31
CA ALA A 128 19.19 4.69 0.03
C ALA A 128 18.16 4.89 -1.09
N ILE A 129 18.45 5.85 -1.97
CA ILE A 129 17.75 5.98 -3.25
C ILE A 129 18.09 4.75 -4.09
N GLU A 130 17.07 4.18 -4.70
CA GLU A 130 17.24 3.08 -5.64
C GLU A 130 17.01 3.55 -7.05
N GLU A 131 17.82 3.04 -7.96
CA GLU A 131 17.65 3.22 -9.38
C GLU A 131 17.30 1.89 -10.05
N LEU A 132 16.32 1.94 -10.95
CA LEU A 132 16.02 0.83 -11.84
C LEU A 132 17.05 0.77 -12.96
N THR A 133 17.63 -0.41 -13.13
CA THR A 133 18.65 -0.71 -14.13
C THR A 133 18.15 -1.84 -15.04
N VAL A 134 18.42 -1.69 -16.34
CA VAL A 134 18.23 -2.76 -17.33
C VAL A 134 19.54 -3.53 -17.47
N VAL A 135 19.47 -4.84 -17.26
CA VAL A 135 20.61 -5.76 -17.40
C VAL A 135 20.49 -6.53 -18.71
N GLY A 136 21.53 -6.48 -19.53
CA GLY A 136 21.62 -7.21 -20.79
C GLY A 136 21.54 -8.74 -20.64
N PRO A 137 21.24 -9.48 -21.73
CA PRO A 137 21.03 -10.93 -21.68
C PRO A 137 22.25 -11.75 -21.24
N ALA A 138 23.46 -11.21 -21.36
CA ALA A 138 24.70 -11.83 -20.88
C ALA A 138 25.08 -11.39 -19.45
N GLY A 139 24.32 -10.49 -18.82
CA GLY A 139 24.51 -10.07 -17.42
C GLY A 139 25.68 -9.12 -17.17
N ASP A 140 26.36 -8.68 -18.23
CA ASP A 140 27.58 -7.86 -18.20
C ASP A 140 27.33 -6.38 -18.48
N GLU A 141 26.22 -6.04 -19.14
CA GLU A 141 25.79 -4.67 -19.41
C GLU A 141 24.67 -4.26 -18.44
N CYS A 142 24.93 -3.26 -17.60
CA CYS A 142 23.93 -2.60 -16.75
C CYS A 142 23.74 -1.17 -17.23
N SER A 143 22.52 -0.82 -17.65
CA SER A 143 22.18 0.53 -18.09
C SER A 143 21.17 1.16 -17.13
N PRO A 144 21.50 2.30 -16.49
CA PRO A 144 20.55 3.04 -15.67
C PRO A 144 19.37 3.51 -16.53
N THR A 145 18.17 3.45 -15.95
CA THR A 145 16.95 3.90 -16.66
C THR A 145 16.56 5.33 -16.30
N GLY A 146 17.08 5.88 -15.20
CA GLY A 146 16.62 7.13 -14.60
C GLY A 146 15.33 7.00 -13.80
N TYR A 147 14.71 5.82 -13.69
CA TYR A 147 13.60 5.60 -12.75
C TYR A 147 14.14 5.38 -11.34
N LEU A 148 13.75 6.27 -10.43
CA LEU A 148 14.22 6.28 -9.05
C LEU A 148 13.08 5.98 -8.08
N VAL A 149 13.41 5.28 -6.99
CA VAL A 149 12.57 5.14 -5.80
C VAL A 149 13.32 5.73 -4.61
N THR A 150 12.76 6.80 -4.05
CA THR A 150 13.32 7.51 -2.90
C THR A 150 12.46 7.26 -1.66
N PRO A 151 12.99 6.67 -0.58
CA PRO A 151 12.30 6.64 0.70
C PRO A 151 12.22 8.06 1.30
N LEU A 152 11.06 8.44 1.81
CA LEU A 152 10.79 9.72 2.46
C LEU A 152 10.20 9.47 3.85
N THR A 153 10.81 10.08 4.87
CA THR A 153 10.28 10.09 6.22
C THR A 153 9.26 11.22 6.37
N LEU A 154 8.03 10.86 6.70
CA LEU A 154 6.94 11.78 7.00
C LEU A 154 6.62 11.74 8.49
N THR A 155 6.41 12.90 9.09
CA THR A 155 5.82 12.99 10.43
C THR A 155 4.31 13.16 10.29
N ALA A 156 3.55 12.17 10.78
CA ALA A 156 2.10 12.22 10.86
C ALA A 156 1.67 12.54 12.30
N VAL A 157 0.66 13.39 12.45
CA VAL A 157 -0.02 13.62 13.73
C VAL A 157 -1.49 13.34 13.50
N TYR A 158 -2.03 12.36 14.23
CA TYR A 158 -3.46 12.09 14.20
C TYR A 158 -4.20 13.11 15.06
N ASP A 159 -5.13 13.85 14.46
CA ASP A 159 -6.04 14.73 15.17
C ASP A 159 -7.48 14.32 14.83
N PRO A 160 -8.23 13.72 15.78
CA PRO A 160 -9.59 13.28 15.54
C PRO A 160 -10.58 14.45 15.34
N GLU A 161 -10.19 15.68 15.69
CA GLU A 161 -11.02 16.88 15.56
C GLU A 161 -10.60 17.75 14.35
N ALA A 162 -9.62 17.33 13.56
CA ALA A 162 -9.12 18.10 12.41
C ALA A 162 -10.05 18.11 11.19
N GLU A 163 -11.24 17.50 11.28
CA GLU A 163 -12.27 17.63 10.25
C GLU A 163 -12.94 19.03 10.31
N GLU A 164 -12.46 19.98 9.50
CA GLU A 164 -13.20 21.18 9.06
C GLU A 164 -13.05 21.45 7.55
#